data_AF-A0AA39MK30-F1
#
_entry.id   AF-A0AA39MK30-F1
#
_cell.length_a   1.000
_cell.length_b   1.000
_cell.length_c   1.000
_cell.angle_alpha   90.00
_cell.angle_beta   90.00
_cell.angle_gamma   90.00
#
_symmetry.space_group_name_H-M   'P 1'
#
loop_
_entity.id
_entity.type
_entity.pdbx_description
1 polymer ?
#
loop_
_entity_poly.entity_id
_entity_poly.type
_entity_poly.pdbx_seq_one_letter_code
_entity_poly.pdbx_strand_id
1 'polypeptide(L)'
;MGLKAQTQTRGHDPSDYEQKYSEDARGEEMGLFARIWRIYLDECAIFDAEMVEDWRDGLDVLLIFAGLFSAVVSNFIVQRSQKLQIDYGEVSASLLFELVNVQHAMANGASVDLVPRHQ
;
A
#
# COMPACT_ATOMS: atom_id res chain seq x y z
N MET A 1 43.97 -44.05 -33.51
CA MET A 1 43.06 -43.60 -32.43
C MET A 1 43.79 -42.52 -31.64
N GLY A 2 43.41 -41.26 -31.82
CA GLY A 2 43.97 -40.13 -31.07
C GLY A 2 42.94 -39.03 -31.09
N LEU A 3 42.28 -38.84 -29.94
CA LEU A 3 41.07 -38.03 -29.80
C LEU A 3 41.33 -36.59 -30.27
N LYS A 4 40.47 -36.11 -31.17
CA LYS A 4 40.35 -34.68 -31.46
C LYS A 4 39.75 -34.01 -30.22
N ALA A 5 40.49 -33.08 -29.63
CA ALA A 5 39.98 -32.19 -28.61
C ALA A 5 38.76 -31.45 -29.18
N GLN A 6 37.59 -31.67 -28.57
CA GLN A 6 36.40 -30.90 -28.88
C GLN A 6 36.59 -29.51 -28.28
N THR A 7 36.84 -28.53 -29.15
CA THR A 7 36.68 -27.12 -28.81
C THR A 7 35.19 -26.89 -28.59
N GLN A 8 34.79 -26.98 -27.33
CA GLN A 8 33.46 -26.59 -26.89
C GLN A 8 33.34 -25.08 -27.14
N THR A 9 32.50 -24.70 -28.11
CA THR A 9 32.07 -23.32 -28.32
C THR A 9 31.33 -22.87 -27.07
N ARG A 10 32.09 -22.29 -26.13
CA ARG A 10 31.58 -21.73 -24.88
C ARG A 10 30.69 -20.56 -25.27
N GLY A 11 29.38 -20.69 -25.03
CA GLY A 11 28.43 -19.60 -25.18
C GLY A 11 28.90 -18.40 -24.34
N HIS A 12 28.63 -17.19 -24.81
CA HIS A 12 28.97 -15.96 -24.11
C HIS A 12 28.23 -15.93 -22.77
N ASP A 13 28.91 -16.35 -21.70
CA ASP A 13 28.43 -16.26 -20.34
C ASP A 13 28.74 -14.84 -19.85
N PRO A 14 27.71 -14.00 -19.61
CA PRO A 14 27.91 -12.61 -19.18
C PRO A 14 28.60 -12.51 -17.81
N SER A 15 28.62 -13.60 -17.04
CA SER A 15 29.30 -13.70 -15.73
C SER A 15 30.72 -14.28 -15.85
N ASP A 16 31.24 -14.50 -17.06
CA ASP A 16 32.63 -14.92 -17.28
C ASP A 16 33.60 -13.72 -17.10
N TYR A 17 33.84 -13.38 -15.85
CA TYR A 17 34.70 -12.26 -15.46
C TYR A 17 36.17 -12.47 -15.84
N GLU A 18 36.61 -13.72 -16.06
CA GLU A 18 37.96 -14.03 -16.54
C GLU A 18 38.16 -13.57 -17.99
N GLN A 19 37.10 -13.58 -18.80
CA GLN A 19 37.11 -13.00 -20.14
C GLN A 19 36.96 -11.47 -20.11
N LYS A 20 36.16 -10.94 -19.18
CA LYS A 20 35.86 -9.50 -19.07
C LYS A 20 37.03 -8.68 -18.54
N TYR A 21 37.81 -9.24 -17.62
CA TYR A 21 38.96 -8.57 -17.01
C TYR A 21 40.20 -9.47 -17.05
N SER A 22 41.30 -8.94 -17.57
CA SER A 22 42.58 -9.66 -17.72
C SER A 22 43.29 -9.90 -16.39
N GLU A 23 44.17 -10.93 -16.36
CA GLU A 23 45.04 -11.22 -15.21
C GLU A 23 45.85 -10.02 -14.72
N ASP A 24 45.82 -9.76 -13.41
CA ASP A 24 46.68 -8.74 -12.82
C ASP A 24 48.12 -9.28 -12.77
N ALA A 25 49.09 -8.36 -12.70
CA ALA A 25 50.47 -8.77 -12.52
C ALA A 25 50.66 -9.39 -11.13
N ARG A 26 51.51 -10.43 -11.04
CA ARG A 26 51.81 -11.10 -9.77
C ARG A 26 52.32 -10.08 -8.72
N GLY A 27 51.52 -9.83 -7.69
CA GLY A 27 51.79 -8.86 -6.62
C GLY A 27 50.86 -7.65 -6.63
N GLU A 28 50.17 -7.38 -7.74
CA GLU A 28 49.20 -6.27 -7.90
C GLU A 28 47.74 -6.70 -7.66
N GLU A 29 47.51 -7.98 -7.37
CA GLU A 29 46.19 -8.59 -7.08
C GLU A 29 45.45 -7.97 -5.87
N MET A 30 46.16 -7.23 -5.03
CA MET A 30 45.61 -6.50 -3.87
C MET A 30 45.69 -4.97 -4.05
N GLY A 31 46.13 -4.51 -5.22
CA GLY A 31 46.20 -3.09 -5.54
C GLY A 31 44.81 -2.46 -5.66
N LEU A 32 44.75 -1.13 -5.60
CA LEU A 32 43.50 -0.38 -5.75
C LEU A 32 42.82 -0.59 -7.11
N PHE A 33 43.56 -1.06 -8.11
CA PHE A 33 43.07 -1.34 -9.46
C PHE A 33 42.96 -2.84 -9.76
N ALA A 34 43.13 -3.70 -8.75
CA ALA A 34 43.02 -5.14 -8.89
C ALA A 34 41.67 -5.52 -9.49
N ARG A 35 41.69 -6.55 -10.33
CA ARG A 35 40.53 -7.13 -11.00
C ARG A 35 39.39 -7.40 -10.04
N ILE A 36 39.69 -7.92 -8.85
CA ILE A 36 38.68 -8.31 -7.86
C ILE A 36 37.73 -7.15 -7.52
N TRP A 37 38.22 -5.91 -7.48
CA TRP A 37 37.39 -4.74 -7.18
C TRP A 37 36.43 -4.41 -8.32
N ARG A 38 36.84 -4.61 -9.58
CA ARG A 38 35.99 -4.40 -10.75
C ARG A 38 34.90 -5.46 -10.83
N ILE A 39 35.25 -6.72 -10.56
CA ILE A 39 34.30 -7.83 -10.45
C ILE A 39 33.30 -7.55 -9.32
N TYR A 40 33.79 -7.16 -8.14
CA TYR A 40 32.94 -6.84 -7.01
C TYR A 40 31.94 -5.73 -7.33
N LEU A 41 32.39 -4.63 -7.95
CA LEU A 41 31.52 -3.52 -8.32
C LEU A 41 30.45 -3.92 -9.34
N ASP A 42 30.81 -4.75 -10.32
CA ASP A 42 29.84 -5.27 -11.29
C ASP A 42 28.78 -6.15 -10.61
N GLU A 43 29.21 -7.07 -9.75
CA GLU A 43 28.31 -7.97 -9.03
C GLU A 43 27.41 -7.18 -8.06
N CYS A 44 27.97 -6.20 -7.35
CA CYS A 44 27.19 -5.29 -6.51
C CYS A 44 26.18 -4.49 -7.31
N ALA A 45 26.53 -3.98 -8.49
CA ALA A 45 25.59 -3.25 -9.32
C ALA A 45 24.40 -4.12 -9.77
N ILE A 46 24.65 -5.39 -10.09
CA ILE A 46 23.60 -6.35 -10.44
C ILE A 46 22.73 -6.64 -9.22
N PHE A 47 23.34 -6.99 -8.09
CA PHE A 47 22.65 -7.30 -6.84
C PHE A 47 21.80 -6.12 -6.34
N ASP A 48 22.35 -4.91 -6.37
CA ASP A 48 21.65 -3.70 -5.92
C ASP A 48 20.46 -3.39 -6.83
N ALA A 49 20.59 -3.60 -8.15
CA ALA A 49 19.50 -3.42 -9.09
C ALA A 49 18.37 -4.42 -8.86
N GLU A 50 18.69 -5.71 -8.70
CA GLU A 50 17.73 -6.77 -8.40
C GLU A 50 17.02 -6.51 -7.06
N MET A 51 17.79 -6.14 -6.03
CA MET A 51 17.22 -5.79 -4.73
C MET A 51 16.26 -4.60 -4.84
N VAL A 52 16.64 -3.51 -5.51
CA VAL A 52 15.76 -2.33 -5.63
C VAL A 52 14.49 -2.68 -6.41
N GLU A 53 14.58 -3.54 -7.43
CA GLU A 53 13.43 -4.02 -8.17
C GLU A 53 12.47 -4.84 -7.29
N ASP A 54 12.97 -5.80 -6.52
CA ASP A 54 12.14 -6.58 -5.58
C ASP A 54 11.45 -5.69 -4.54
N TRP A 55 12.18 -4.71 -4.01
CA TRP A 55 11.64 -3.77 -3.04
C TRP A 55 10.56 -2.86 -3.65
N ARG A 56 10.75 -2.43 -4.90
CA ARG A 56 9.76 -1.64 -5.65
C ARG A 56 8.47 -2.43 -5.83
N ASP A 57 8.57 -3.68 -6.25
CA ASP A 57 7.41 -4.54 -6.48
C ASP A 57 6.68 -4.86 -5.16
N GLY A 58 7.42 -5.08 -4.07
CA GLY A 58 6.85 -5.20 -2.73
C GLY A 58 6.13 -3.92 -2.25
N LEU A 59 6.69 -2.75 -2.54
CA LEU A 59 6.10 -1.46 -2.19
C LEU A 59 4.83 -1.19 -2.99
N ASP A 60 4.81 -1.48 -4.29
CA ASP A 60 3.62 -1.32 -5.14
C ASP A 60 2.42 -2.08 -4.56
N VAL A 61 2.64 -3.34 -4.20
CA VAL A 61 1.62 -4.19 -3.56
C VAL A 61 1.19 -3.60 -2.21
N LEU A 62 2.14 -3.20 -1.35
CA LEU A 62 1.83 -2.60 -0.05
C LEU A 62 1.02 -1.31 -0.19
N LEU A 63 1.34 -0.48 -1.19
CA LEU A 63 0.66 0.78 -1.43
C LEU A 63 -0.77 0.58 -1.93
N ILE A 64 -1.01 -0.43 -2.78
CA ILE A 64 -2.36 -0.82 -3.17
C ILE A 64 -3.18 -1.26 -1.95
N PHE A 65 -2.60 -2.09 -1.08
CA PHE A 65 -3.27 -2.51 0.16
C PHE A 65 -3.53 -1.33 1.10
N ALA A 66 -2.56 -0.44 1.28
CA ALA A 66 -2.72 0.74 2.12
C ALA A 66 -3.81 1.67 1.57
N GLY A 67 -3.87 1.88 0.25
CA GLY A 67 -4.88 2.68 -0.42
C GLY A 67 -6.28 2.09 -0.28
N LEU A 68 -6.44 0.79 -0.52
CA LEU A 68 -7.72 0.09 -0.35
C LEU A 68 -8.17 0.08 1.11
N PHE A 69 -7.26 -0.21 2.04
CA PHE A 69 -7.54 -0.18 3.47
C PHE A 69 -7.97 1.22 3.92
N SER A 70 -7.24 2.25 3.51
CA SER A 70 -7.58 3.65 3.80
C SER A 70 -8.94 4.03 3.24
N ALA A 71 -9.25 3.65 1.99
CA ALA A 71 -10.55 3.91 1.38
C ALA A 71 -11.71 3.25 2.16
N VAL A 72 -11.53 1.99 2.58
CA VAL A 72 -12.52 1.27 3.40
C VAL A 72 -12.71 1.95 4.75
N VAL A 73 -11.61 2.34 5.42
CA VAL A 73 -11.65 3.03 6.71
C VAL A 73 -12.30 4.40 6.59
N SER A 74 -11.95 5.20 5.57
CA SER A 74 -12.56 6.51 5.32
C SER A 74 -14.06 6.38 5.04
N ASN A 75 -14.47 5.43 4.20
CA ASN A 75 -15.89 5.20 3.92
C ASN A 75 -16.64 4.72 5.17
N PHE A 76 -16.03 3.84 5.97
CA PHE A 76 -16.59 3.45 7.27
C PHE A 76 -16.78 4.67 8.17
N ILE A 77 -15.79 5.54 8.31
CA ILE A 77 -15.87 6.75 9.13
C ILE A 77 -16.98 7.68 8.62
N VAL A 78 -17.04 7.96 7.30
CA VAL A 78 -18.07 8.82 6.72
C VAL A 78 -19.47 8.26 6.97
N GLN A 79 -19.72 7.00 6.63
CA GLN A 79 -21.04 6.39 6.81
C GLN A 79 -21.42 6.26 8.28
N ARG A 80 -20.49 5.85 9.14
CA ARG A 80 -20.76 5.78 10.58
C ARG A 80 -21.03 7.16 11.14
N SER A 81 -20.25 8.17 10.77
CA SER A 81 -20.47 9.54 11.27
C SER A 81 -21.86 10.06 10.93
N GLN A 82 -22.34 9.81 9.71
CA GLN A 82 -23.71 10.18 9.29
C GLN A 82 -24.78 9.41 10.06
N LYS A 83 -24.58 8.10 10.29
CA LYS A 83 -25.54 7.29 11.08
C LYS A 83 -25.52 7.58 12.57
N LEU A 84 -24.48 8.20 13.10
CA LEU A 84 -24.42 8.67 14.48
C LEU A 84 -25.00 10.09 14.64
N GLN A 85 -25.29 10.80 13.55
CA GLN A 85 -25.96 12.09 13.64
C GLN A 85 -27.43 11.89 14.00
N ILE A 86 -27.94 12.80 14.82
CA ILE A 86 -29.37 12.89 15.15
C ILE A 86 -30.14 13.17 13.85
N ASP A 87 -31.19 12.38 13.59
CA ASP A 87 -32.09 12.63 12.48
C ASP A 87 -33.01 13.81 12.82
N TYR A 88 -32.64 15.00 12.36
CA TYR A 88 -33.44 16.20 12.55
C TYR A 88 -34.81 16.13 11.88
N GLY A 89 -35.00 15.24 10.90
CA GLY A 89 -36.30 14.96 10.29
C GLY A 89 -37.22 14.23 11.28
N GLU A 90 -36.71 13.20 11.94
CA GLU A 90 -37.43 12.48 13.00
C GLU A 90 -37.75 13.41 14.18
N VAL A 91 -36.78 14.23 14.63
CA VAL A 91 -37.00 15.21 15.69
C VAL A 91 -38.05 16.24 15.29
N SER A 92 -37.98 16.79 14.08
CA SER A 92 -38.95 17.78 13.59
C SER A 92 -40.35 17.19 13.45
N ALA A 93 -40.47 15.97 12.95
CA ALA A 93 -41.75 15.26 12.85
C ALA A 93 -42.36 15.02 14.24
N SER A 94 -41.53 14.64 15.21
CA SER A 94 -41.95 14.42 16.61
C SER A 94 -42.45 15.71 17.25
N LEU A 95 -41.72 16.82 17.07
CA LEU A 95 -42.11 18.15 17.56
C LEU A 95 -43.40 18.68 16.90
N LEU A 96 -43.56 18.48 15.59
CA LEU A 96 -44.79 18.85 14.88
C LEU A 96 -45.99 18.04 15.37
N PHE A 97 -45.80 16.75 15.60
CA PHE A 97 -46.84 15.89 16.15
C PHE A 97 -47.27 16.35 17.56
N GLU A 98 -46.30 16.69 18.41
CA GLU A 98 -46.58 17.28 19.73
C GLU A 98 -47.36 18.59 19.61
N LEU A 99 -46.95 19.50 18.72
CA LEU A 99 -47.66 20.77 18.48
C LEU A 99 -49.11 20.56 18.04
N VAL A 100 -49.35 19.64 17.10
CA VAL A 100 -50.71 19.30 16.63
C VAL A 100 -51.55 18.73 17.77
N ASN A 101 -50.97 17.86 18.61
CA ASN A 101 -51.69 17.31 19.77
C ASN A 101 -52.04 18.38 20.81
N VAL A 102 -51.14 19.34 21.07
CA VAL A 102 -51.41 20.48 21.95
C VAL A 102 -52.53 21.36 21.38
N GLN A 103 -52.50 21.67 20.08
CA GLN A 103 -53.57 22.42 19.42
C GLN A 103 -54.92 21.71 19.53
N HIS A 104 -54.94 20.40 19.31
CA HIS A 104 -56.15 19.59 19.44
C HIS A 104 -56.69 19.54 20.88
N ALA A 105 -55.81 19.40 21.88
CA ALA A 105 -56.20 19.45 23.29
C ALA A 105 -56.81 20.80 23.68
N MET A 106 -56.19 21.91 23.26
CA MET A 106 -56.72 23.26 23.50
C MET A 106 -58.07 23.49 22.81
N ALA A 107 -58.21 23.06 21.56
CA ALA A 107 -59.47 23.17 20.82
C ALA A 107 -60.61 22.37 21.49
N ASN A 108 -60.28 21.24 22.11
CA ASN A 108 -61.23 20.40 22.82
C ASN A 108 -61.42 20.80 24.30
N GLY A 109 -60.81 21.89 24.77
CA GLY A 109 -60.89 22.36 26.15
C GLY A 109 -60.20 21.45 27.17
N ALA A 110 -59.37 20.52 26.71
CA ALA A 110 -58.59 19.61 27.56
C ALA A 110 -57.29 20.29 28.04
N SER A 111 -56.84 19.96 29.24
CA SER A 111 -55.58 20.47 29.79
C SER A 111 -54.38 20.00 28.96
N VAL A 112 -53.45 20.91 28.67
CA VAL A 112 -52.24 20.65 27.87
C VAL A 112 -51.32 19.62 28.52
N ASP A 113 -51.40 19.45 29.84
CA ASP A 113 -50.61 18.48 30.60
C ASP A 113 -50.93 17.01 30.26
N LEU A 114 -52.04 16.74 29.58
CA LEU A 114 -52.44 15.41 29.14
C LEU A 114 -51.81 15.00 27.79
N VAL A 115 -51.12 15.90 27.11
CA VAL A 115 -50.49 15.62 25.82
C VAL A 115 -49.26 14.73 26.03
N PRO A 116 -49.18 13.54 25.39
CA PRO A 116 -48.01 12.69 25.47
C PRO A 116 -46.80 13.37 24.86
N ARG A 117 -45.72 13.50 25.63
CA ARG A 117 -44.43 14.01 25.15
C ARG A 117 -43.65 12.87 24.51
N HIS A 118 -43.12 13.10 23.33
CA HIS A 118 -42.14 12.19 22.73
C HIS A 118 -40.84 12.25 23.55
N GLN A 119 -40.32 11.09 23.97
CA GLN A 119 -39.00 10.93 24.60
C GLN A 119 -37.92 10.67 23.56
#